data_AF-A0A958FB14-F1
#
_entry.id   AF-A0A958FB14-F1
#
_cell.length_a   1.000
_cell.length_b   1.000
_cell.length_c   1.000
_cell.angle_alpha   90.00
_cell.angle_beta   90.00
_cell.angle_gamma   90.00
#
_symmetry.space_group_name_H-M   'P 1'
#
loop_
_entity.id
_entity.type
_entity.pdbx_description
1 polymer ?
#
loop_
_entity_poly.entity_id
_entity_poly.type
_entity_poly.pdbx_seq_one_letter_code
_entity_poly.pdbx_strand_id
1 'polypeptide(L)'
;GFKLCIGKRREFLAICKAMIDTGITPDFITVDGGEGGTGAAPLEFSNYVGTPLIEGLIFVHNALVGYGVRDRIRVIATGRVTSGFDLVKRLALGADMCASARGMMLALGCIQALRCNSNHCPVGVATQDPNLMAGLVPSDKKVRVYNFHKHTLRSASELMGAAGIAHPSELRPWHILRRTSPTEIHHYGEIFDFVDPGELLREPLPPSYARACRAAAPHT
;
A
#
# COMPACT_ATOMS: atom_id res chain seq x y z
N GLY A 1 -14.03 -7.89 1.26
CA GLY A 1 -12.63 -7.46 1.48
C GLY A 1 -12.44 -6.82 2.84
N PHE A 2 -11.19 -6.62 3.27
CA PHE A 2 -10.85 -5.90 4.51
C PHE A 2 -9.61 -5.02 4.33
N LYS A 3 -9.31 -4.21 5.35
CA LYS A 3 -8.19 -3.26 5.36
C LYS A 3 -7.37 -3.42 6.63
N LEU A 4 -6.05 -3.39 6.53
CA LEU A 4 -5.15 -3.49 7.68
C LEU A 4 -3.81 -2.79 7.46
N CYS A 5 -3.12 -2.50 8.56
CA CYS A 5 -1.68 -2.27 8.56
C CYS A 5 -1.02 -3.49 9.23
N ILE A 6 0.07 -4.00 8.65
CA ILE A 6 0.72 -5.20 9.18
C ILE A 6 1.37 -4.89 10.53
N GLY A 7 0.98 -5.66 11.54
CA GLY A 7 1.61 -5.72 12.86
C GLY A 7 2.43 -7.00 12.98
N LYS A 8 1.93 -7.98 13.74
CA LYS A 8 2.64 -9.26 13.90
C LYS A 8 2.35 -10.15 12.69
N ARG A 9 3.40 -10.57 11.97
CA ARG A 9 3.29 -11.46 10.79
C ARG A 9 2.42 -12.69 11.03
N ARG A 10 2.48 -13.31 12.22
CA ARG A 10 1.67 -14.49 12.56
C ARG A 10 0.16 -14.26 12.46
N GLU A 11 -0.32 -13.05 12.75
CA GLU A 11 -1.75 -12.72 12.73
C GLU A 11 -2.28 -12.74 11.29
N PHE A 12 -1.51 -12.21 10.34
CA PHE A 12 -1.89 -12.31 8.92
C PHE A 12 -1.75 -13.73 8.38
N LEU A 13 -0.70 -14.46 8.77
CA LEU A 13 -0.52 -15.86 8.36
C LEU A 13 -1.62 -16.76 8.95
N ALA A 14 -2.14 -16.45 10.13
CA ALA A 14 -3.30 -17.12 10.73
C ALA A 14 -4.55 -16.93 9.85
N ILE A 15 -4.79 -15.70 9.37
CA ILE A 15 -5.85 -15.43 8.38
C ILE A 15 -5.61 -16.27 7.11
N CYS A 16 -4.38 -16.35 6.60
CA CYS A 16 -4.10 -17.20 5.44
C CYS A 16 -4.41 -18.68 5.67
N LYS A 17 -4.02 -19.24 6.82
CA LYS A 17 -4.37 -20.62 7.18
C LYS A 17 -5.89 -20.81 7.29
N ALA A 18 -6.59 -19.87 7.91
CA ALA A 18 -8.05 -19.91 7.99
C ALA A 18 -8.72 -19.88 6.60
N MET A 19 -8.16 -19.14 5.63
CA MET A 19 -8.65 -19.15 4.24
C MET A 19 -8.47 -20.53 3.58
N ILE A 20 -7.39 -21.24 3.87
CA ILE A 20 -7.17 -22.61 3.39
C ILE A 20 -8.16 -23.58 4.04
N ASP A 21 -8.28 -23.54 5.37
CA ASP A 21 -9.13 -24.47 6.12
C ASP A 21 -10.61 -24.33 5.77
N THR A 22 -11.09 -23.09 5.59
CA THR A 22 -12.49 -22.79 5.30
C THR A 22 -12.81 -22.78 3.81
N GLY A 23 -11.81 -22.63 2.94
CA GLY A 23 -11.98 -22.37 1.52
C GLY A 23 -12.51 -20.96 1.19
N ILE A 24 -12.74 -20.10 2.19
CA ILE A 24 -13.34 -18.77 2.05
C ILE A 24 -12.21 -17.73 1.94
N THR A 25 -12.26 -16.90 0.90
CA THR A 25 -11.30 -15.80 0.66
C THR A 25 -12.03 -14.47 0.53
N PRO A 26 -11.47 -13.34 0.99
CA PRO A 26 -12.01 -12.02 0.67
C PRO A 26 -11.74 -11.67 -0.80
N ASP A 27 -12.58 -10.83 -1.41
CA ASP A 27 -12.32 -10.37 -2.79
C ASP A 27 -11.10 -9.45 -2.89
N PHE A 28 -10.81 -8.71 -1.82
CA PHE A 28 -9.68 -7.79 -1.75
C PHE A 28 -9.14 -7.61 -0.34
N ILE A 29 -7.86 -7.24 -0.25
CA ILE A 29 -7.17 -6.84 0.96
C ILE A 29 -6.47 -5.50 0.69
N THR A 30 -6.78 -4.51 1.50
CA THR A 30 -6.11 -3.20 1.47
C THR A 30 -4.99 -3.19 2.51
N VAL A 31 -3.75 -3.02 2.04
CA VAL A 31 -2.54 -2.98 2.86
C VAL A 31 -2.12 -1.53 3.05
N ASP A 32 -2.21 -1.06 4.29
CA ASP A 32 -1.75 0.26 4.72
C ASP A 32 -0.33 0.19 5.26
N GLY A 33 0.49 1.15 4.83
CA GLY A 33 1.74 1.46 5.53
C GLY A 33 1.51 2.33 6.76
N GLY A 34 2.40 2.21 7.74
CA GLY A 34 2.43 3.10 8.93
C GLY A 34 2.56 4.58 8.57
N GLU A 35 2.96 4.90 7.35
CA GLU A 35 3.01 6.26 6.82
C GLU A 35 1.66 6.90 6.43
N GLY A 36 0.54 6.28 6.82
CA GLY A 36 -0.81 6.79 6.61
C GLY A 36 -1.02 8.21 7.14
N GLY A 37 -2.03 8.91 6.60
CA GLY A 37 -2.51 10.16 7.19
C GLY A 37 -3.64 9.90 8.19
N THR A 38 -3.77 10.76 9.19
CA THR A 38 -4.90 10.76 10.12
C THR A 38 -5.41 12.18 10.34
N GLY A 39 -6.71 12.32 10.56
CA GLY A 39 -7.30 13.58 11.00
C GLY A 39 -7.03 13.85 12.48
N ALA A 40 -6.97 12.80 13.30
CA ALA A 40 -6.69 12.85 14.73
C ALA A 40 -6.16 11.49 15.18
N ALA A 41 -4.97 11.46 15.77
CA ALA A 41 -4.45 10.30 16.50
C ALA A 41 -3.40 10.79 17.50
N PRO A 42 -3.14 10.03 18.59
CA PRO A 42 -2.00 10.33 19.44
C PRO A 42 -0.69 10.24 18.65
N LEU A 43 0.29 11.05 19.03
CA LEU A 43 1.59 11.10 18.36
C LEU A 43 2.32 9.76 18.43
N GLU A 44 2.22 9.06 19.56
CA GLU A 44 2.85 7.74 19.73
C GLU A 44 2.39 6.74 18.66
N PHE A 45 1.09 6.71 18.38
CA PHE A 45 0.53 5.84 17.35
C PHE A 45 0.90 6.31 15.95
N SER A 46 0.94 7.63 15.72
CA SER A 46 1.23 8.19 14.39
C SER A 46 2.70 8.04 13.99
N ASN A 47 3.61 8.04 14.96
CA ASN A 47 5.05 8.07 14.70
C ASN A 47 5.71 6.70 14.84
N TYR A 48 5.17 5.81 15.67
CA TYR A 48 5.87 4.57 16.05
C TYR A 48 5.09 3.28 15.78
N VAL A 49 3.80 3.36 15.39
CA VAL A 49 2.97 2.16 15.16
C VAL A 49 2.69 1.96 13.68
N GLY A 50 2.98 0.75 13.21
CA GLY A 50 2.69 0.29 11.85
C GLY A 50 3.94 -0.13 11.07
N THR A 51 3.79 -1.14 10.21
CA THR A 51 4.86 -1.56 9.30
C THR A 51 4.89 -0.61 8.10
N PRO A 52 6.08 -0.19 7.60
CA PRO A 52 6.14 0.63 6.39
C PRO A 52 5.55 -0.12 5.18
N LEU A 53 4.96 0.62 4.23
CA LEU A 53 4.16 0.00 3.16
C LEU A 53 4.95 -0.99 2.30
N ILE A 54 6.24 -0.76 2.03
CA ILE A 54 7.01 -1.65 1.13
C ILE A 54 7.06 -3.06 1.73
N GLU A 55 7.49 -3.17 2.97
CA GLU A 55 7.64 -4.41 3.71
C GLU A 55 6.28 -5.07 3.97
N GLY A 56 5.27 -4.28 4.34
CA GLY A 56 3.90 -4.77 4.54
C GLY A 56 3.29 -5.34 3.25
N LEU A 57 3.45 -4.65 2.12
CA LEU A 57 2.93 -5.08 0.82
C LEU A 57 3.60 -6.36 0.34
N ILE A 58 4.93 -6.42 0.37
CA ILE A 58 5.69 -7.61 -0.03
C ILE A 58 5.31 -8.80 0.85
N PHE A 59 5.22 -8.60 2.16
CA PHE A 59 4.83 -9.66 3.09
C PHE A 59 3.43 -10.20 2.79
N VAL A 60 2.44 -9.33 2.56
CA VAL A 60 1.08 -9.75 2.20
C VAL A 60 1.07 -10.48 0.87
N HIS A 61 1.72 -9.91 -0.15
CA HIS A 61 1.84 -10.54 -1.47
C HIS A 61 2.42 -11.96 -1.35
N ASN A 62 3.57 -12.08 -0.71
CA ASN A 62 4.25 -13.35 -0.51
C ASN A 62 3.43 -14.33 0.31
N ALA A 63 2.80 -13.91 1.41
CA ALA A 63 1.96 -14.79 2.20
C ALA A 63 0.83 -15.38 1.34
N LEU A 64 0.14 -14.55 0.54
CA LEU A 64 -0.92 -15.03 -0.33
C LEU A 64 -0.41 -15.95 -1.45
N VAL A 65 0.77 -15.67 -2.02
CA VAL A 65 1.43 -16.53 -3.03
C VAL A 65 1.84 -17.86 -2.42
N GLY A 66 2.52 -17.81 -1.28
CA GLY A 66 3.03 -18.97 -0.55
C GLY A 66 1.93 -19.89 -0.02
N TYR A 67 0.73 -19.36 0.24
CA TYR A 67 -0.46 -20.16 0.55
C TYR A 67 -1.31 -20.52 -0.68
N GLY A 68 -0.94 -20.06 -1.88
CA GLY A 68 -1.63 -20.42 -3.13
C GLY A 68 -3.02 -19.81 -3.29
N VAL A 69 -3.27 -18.64 -2.69
CA VAL A 69 -4.58 -17.94 -2.75
C VAL A 69 -4.49 -16.55 -3.38
N ARG A 70 -3.31 -16.15 -3.87
CA ARG A 70 -3.04 -14.80 -4.39
C ARG A 70 -3.90 -14.42 -5.59
N ASP A 71 -4.18 -15.37 -6.47
CA ASP A 71 -4.97 -15.21 -7.70
C ASP A 71 -6.44 -14.86 -7.43
N ARG A 72 -6.96 -15.28 -6.27
CA ARG A 72 -8.36 -15.05 -5.84
C ARG A 72 -8.60 -13.70 -5.16
N ILE A 73 -7.54 -12.97 -4.82
CA ILE A 73 -7.61 -11.81 -3.91
C ILE A 73 -6.91 -10.62 -4.53
N ARG A 74 -7.61 -9.49 -4.67
CA ARG A 74 -7.00 -8.23 -5.09
C ARG A 74 -6.27 -7.54 -3.94
N VAL A 75 -5.02 -7.15 -4.15
CA VAL A 75 -4.21 -6.43 -3.15
C VAL A 75 -4.17 -4.95 -3.49
N ILE A 76 -4.68 -4.11 -2.59
CA ILE A 76 -4.71 -2.66 -2.74
C ILE A 76 -3.66 -2.04 -1.82
N ALA A 77 -2.67 -1.35 -2.37
CA ALA A 77 -1.65 -0.68 -1.57
C ALA A 77 -2.06 0.76 -1.22
N THR A 78 -1.92 1.16 0.04
CA THR A 78 -2.13 2.56 0.47
C THR A 78 -1.05 3.01 1.44
N GLY A 79 -0.53 4.21 1.20
CA GLY A 79 0.62 4.74 1.92
C GLY A 79 1.50 5.56 1.00
N ARG A 80 1.36 6.88 1.08
CA ARG A 80 2.13 7.86 0.30
C ARG A 80 2.25 7.56 -1.22
N VAL A 81 1.17 7.12 -1.85
CA VAL A 81 1.11 7.04 -3.33
C VAL A 81 0.75 8.42 -3.87
N THR A 82 1.73 9.19 -4.30
CA THR A 82 1.55 10.61 -4.69
C THR A 82 2.03 10.94 -6.11
N SER A 83 2.72 10.01 -6.76
CA SER A 83 3.29 10.17 -8.09
C SER A 83 3.03 8.96 -8.99
N GLY A 84 3.24 9.12 -10.29
CA GLY A 84 3.19 7.99 -11.24
C GLY A 84 4.25 6.93 -10.92
N PHE A 85 5.43 7.34 -10.45
CA PHE A 85 6.47 6.41 -10.02
C PHE A 85 6.09 5.63 -8.75
N ASP A 86 5.42 6.26 -7.79
CA ASP A 86 4.90 5.54 -6.62
C ASP A 86 3.92 4.45 -7.06
N LEU A 87 3.02 4.75 -7.98
CA LEU A 87 2.07 3.78 -8.53
C LEU A 87 2.80 2.60 -9.19
N VAL A 88 3.70 2.88 -10.14
CA VAL A 88 4.49 1.85 -10.83
C VAL A 88 5.27 0.98 -9.84
N LYS A 89 5.90 1.59 -8.84
CA LYS A 89 6.65 0.89 -7.81
C LYS A 89 5.79 -0.06 -6.97
N ARG A 90 4.58 0.35 -6.55
CA ARG A 90 3.71 -0.52 -5.75
C ARG A 90 3.12 -1.66 -6.58
N LEU A 91 2.79 -1.41 -7.83
CA LEU A 91 2.33 -2.44 -8.75
C LEU A 91 3.43 -3.49 -8.99
N ALA A 92 4.67 -3.05 -9.20
CA ALA A 92 5.84 -3.94 -9.33
C ALA A 92 6.10 -4.82 -8.09
N LEU A 93 5.68 -4.36 -6.90
CA LEU A 93 5.81 -5.09 -5.63
C LEU A 93 4.61 -6.01 -5.33
N GLY A 94 3.66 -6.13 -6.28
CA GLY A 94 2.58 -7.11 -6.17
C GLY A 94 1.22 -6.56 -5.73
N ALA A 95 1.03 -5.23 -5.74
CA ALA A 95 -0.29 -4.62 -5.65
C ALA A 95 -1.04 -4.75 -6.99
N ASP A 96 -2.36 -4.96 -6.94
CA ASP A 96 -3.26 -4.85 -8.11
C ASP A 96 -3.72 -3.41 -8.34
N MET A 97 -3.83 -2.64 -7.25
CA MET A 97 -4.32 -1.26 -7.27
C MET A 97 -3.62 -0.44 -6.18
N CYS A 98 -3.68 0.88 -6.32
CA CYS A 98 -3.23 1.81 -5.28
C CYS A 98 -4.34 2.79 -4.90
N ALA A 99 -4.41 3.14 -3.62
CA ALA A 99 -5.26 4.23 -3.15
C ALA A 99 -4.40 5.44 -2.73
N SER A 100 -4.82 6.63 -3.15
CA SER A 100 -4.18 7.89 -2.77
C SER A 100 -5.16 8.80 -2.06
N ALA A 101 -5.07 8.87 -0.72
CA ALA A 101 -5.82 9.86 0.04
C ALA A 101 -5.04 11.17 0.19
N ARG A 102 -3.78 11.09 0.64
CA ARG A 102 -2.94 12.27 0.87
C ARG A 102 -2.69 13.08 -0.41
N GLY A 103 -2.37 12.42 -1.52
CA GLY A 103 -2.18 13.09 -2.80
C GLY A 103 -3.45 13.84 -3.24
N MET A 104 -4.61 13.19 -3.13
CA MET A 104 -5.91 13.83 -3.44
C MET A 104 -6.23 14.99 -2.51
N MET A 105 -5.91 14.90 -1.22
CA MET A 105 -6.13 15.99 -0.26
C MET A 105 -5.22 17.20 -0.56
N LEU A 106 -3.97 16.98 -0.95
CA LEU A 106 -3.06 18.04 -1.40
C LEU A 106 -3.57 18.68 -2.70
N ALA A 107 -3.99 17.85 -3.67
CA ALA A 107 -4.56 18.32 -4.92
C ALA A 107 -5.82 19.16 -4.70
N LEU A 108 -6.69 18.71 -3.78
CA LEU A 108 -7.87 19.45 -3.34
C LEU A 108 -7.44 20.81 -2.78
N GLY A 109 -6.46 20.86 -1.88
CA GLY A 109 -5.88 22.12 -1.40
C GLY A 109 -5.47 22.10 0.06
N CYS A 110 -5.30 20.91 0.66
CA CYS A 110 -4.63 20.77 1.92
C CYS A 110 -3.22 21.38 1.84
N ILE A 111 -2.92 22.29 2.76
CA ILE A 111 -1.61 22.95 2.90
C ILE A 111 -0.78 22.34 4.03
N GLN A 112 -1.15 21.16 4.51
CA GLN A 112 -0.53 20.48 5.65
C GLN A 112 -0.46 21.35 6.92
N ALA A 113 -1.53 22.08 7.23
CA ALA A 113 -1.61 22.90 8.44
C ALA A 113 -1.54 22.09 9.76
N LEU A 114 -1.74 20.76 9.70
CA LEU A 114 -1.76 19.85 10.86
C LEU A 114 -2.75 20.25 11.97
N ARG A 115 -3.87 20.86 11.58
CA ARG A 115 -4.99 21.27 12.45
C ARG A 115 -6.27 20.48 12.18
N CYS A 116 -6.14 19.28 11.61
CA CYS A 116 -7.26 18.48 11.15
C CYS A 116 -8.18 18.05 12.31
N ASN A 117 -7.63 17.88 13.51
CA ASN A 117 -8.34 17.47 14.72
C ASN A 117 -9.05 18.63 15.44
N SER A 118 -8.70 19.88 15.14
CA SER A 118 -9.17 21.03 15.92
C SER A 118 -10.44 21.66 15.38
N ASN A 119 -10.97 21.17 14.26
CA ASN A 119 -12.06 21.80 13.50
C ASN A 119 -11.71 23.14 12.84
N HIS A 120 -10.46 23.64 12.93
CA HIS A 120 -10.03 24.94 12.40
C HIS A 120 -9.16 24.81 11.14
N CYS A 121 -9.55 23.94 10.20
CA CYS A 121 -8.83 23.79 8.94
C CYS A 121 -8.93 25.09 8.10
N PRO A 122 -7.81 25.78 7.79
CA PRO A 122 -7.84 27.10 7.16
C PRO A 122 -8.27 27.07 5.68
N VAL A 123 -8.40 25.87 5.09
CA VAL A 123 -8.70 25.68 3.67
C VAL A 123 -10.02 24.93 3.44
N GLY A 124 -10.82 24.75 4.49
CA GLY A 124 -12.15 24.15 4.40
C GLY A 124 -12.18 22.65 4.11
N VAL A 125 -11.07 21.95 4.31
CA VAL A 125 -10.94 20.52 3.97
C VAL A 125 -11.31 19.60 5.14
N ALA A 126 -10.81 19.88 6.35
CA ALA A 126 -11.03 19.06 7.55
C ALA A 126 -11.67 19.90 8.66
N THR A 127 -12.91 20.33 8.42
CA THR A 127 -13.70 21.17 9.32
C THR A 127 -15.19 20.95 9.07
N GLN A 128 -16.00 21.14 10.10
CA GLN A 128 -17.45 21.18 10.10
C GLN A 128 -17.98 22.61 10.33
N ASP A 129 -17.10 23.62 10.46
CA ASP A 129 -17.49 25.03 10.56
C ASP A 129 -17.95 25.53 9.18
N PRO A 130 -19.22 25.98 9.02
CA PRO A 130 -19.74 26.46 7.74
C PRO A 130 -18.93 27.60 7.12
N ASN A 131 -18.37 28.50 7.93
CA ASN A 131 -17.57 29.62 7.46
C ASN A 131 -16.24 29.15 6.85
N LEU A 132 -15.60 28.15 7.47
CA LEU A 132 -14.37 27.57 6.95
C LEU A 132 -14.63 26.65 5.75
N MET A 133 -15.71 25.87 5.77
CA MET A 133 -16.12 25.00 4.66
C MET A 133 -16.38 25.78 3.37
N ALA A 134 -16.76 27.06 3.44
CA ALA A 134 -16.87 27.93 2.27
C ALA A 134 -15.58 27.97 1.43
N GLY A 135 -14.42 27.76 2.07
CA GLY A 135 -13.13 27.65 1.40
C GLY A 135 -12.93 26.38 0.55
N LEU A 136 -13.85 25.40 0.59
CA LEU A 136 -13.78 24.18 -0.22
C LEU A 136 -14.12 24.42 -1.70
N VAL A 137 -14.96 25.38 -2.05
CA VAL A 137 -15.29 25.74 -3.46
C VAL A 137 -15.29 24.54 -4.44
N PRO A 138 -16.25 23.60 -4.34
CA PRO A 138 -16.22 22.34 -5.10
C PRO A 138 -16.16 22.50 -6.62
N SER A 139 -16.73 23.59 -7.15
CA SER A 139 -16.70 23.92 -8.59
C SER A 139 -15.28 24.11 -9.13
N ASP A 140 -14.37 24.66 -8.33
CA ASP A 140 -12.95 24.83 -8.66
C ASP A 140 -12.15 23.57 -8.31
N LYS A 141 -12.21 23.12 -7.05
CA LYS A 141 -11.31 22.09 -6.54
C LYS A 141 -11.49 20.71 -7.20
N LYS A 142 -12.68 20.40 -7.74
CA LYS A 142 -12.89 19.17 -8.51
C LYS A 142 -11.96 19.06 -9.72
N VAL A 143 -11.66 20.18 -10.38
CA VAL A 143 -10.79 20.23 -11.57
C VAL A 143 -9.34 19.93 -11.17
N ARG A 144 -8.91 20.44 -10.01
CA ARG A 144 -7.57 20.18 -9.46
C ARG A 144 -7.37 18.71 -9.13
N VAL A 145 -8.33 18.09 -8.44
CA VAL A 145 -8.30 16.66 -8.11
C VAL A 145 -8.32 15.81 -9.38
N TYR A 146 -9.17 16.14 -10.35
CA TYR A 146 -9.21 15.48 -11.65
C TYR A 146 -7.86 15.56 -12.39
N ASN A 147 -7.28 16.76 -12.48
CA ASN A 147 -6.00 16.98 -13.14
C ASN A 147 -4.88 16.20 -12.45
N PHE A 148 -4.81 16.24 -11.11
CA PHE A 148 -3.84 15.44 -10.35
C PHE A 148 -3.96 13.95 -10.71
N HIS A 149 -5.15 13.37 -10.59
CA HIS A 149 -5.38 11.97 -10.91
C HIS A 149 -4.99 11.63 -12.37
N LYS A 150 -5.47 12.43 -13.34
CA LYS A 150 -5.19 12.26 -14.77
C LYS A 150 -3.69 12.31 -15.07
N HIS A 151 -2.98 13.29 -14.52
CA HIS A 151 -1.54 13.45 -14.75
C HIS A 151 -0.70 12.41 -14.01
N THR A 152 -1.12 11.95 -12.83
CA THR A 152 -0.49 10.81 -12.14
C THR A 152 -0.58 9.54 -13.00
N LEU A 153 -1.75 9.23 -13.56
CA LEU A 153 -1.93 8.08 -14.44
C LEU A 153 -1.12 8.21 -15.72
N ARG A 154 -1.16 9.39 -16.36
CA ARG A 154 -0.35 9.67 -17.56
C ARG A 154 1.15 9.46 -17.29
N SER A 155 1.66 10.00 -16.17
CA SER A 155 3.06 9.83 -15.78
C SER A 155 3.41 8.35 -15.55
N ALA A 156 2.53 7.56 -14.93
CA ALA A 156 2.76 6.13 -14.78
C ALA A 156 2.79 5.40 -16.15
N SER A 157 1.89 5.74 -17.08
CA SER A 157 1.89 5.20 -18.43
C SER A 157 3.15 5.59 -19.22
N GLU A 158 3.61 6.83 -19.12
CA GLU A 158 4.85 7.29 -19.76
C GLU A 158 6.08 6.53 -19.20
N LEU A 159 6.13 6.31 -17.87
CA LEU A 159 7.19 5.52 -17.24
C LEU A 159 7.20 4.06 -17.70
N MET A 160 6.03 3.41 -17.76
CA MET A 160 5.91 2.04 -18.25
C MET A 160 6.29 1.94 -19.73
N GLY A 161 5.82 2.88 -20.56
CA GLY A 161 6.16 2.94 -21.98
C GLY A 161 7.66 3.14 -22.21
N ALA A 162 8.31 4.00 -21.42
CA ALA A 162 9.77 4.19 -21.46
C ALA A 162 10.56 2.93 -21.06
N ALA A 163 9.98 2.09 -20.20
CA ALA A 163 10.55 0.80 -19.80
C ALA A 163 10.18 -0.36 -20.75
N GLY A 164 9.43 -0.11 -21.83
CA GLY A 164 8.97 -1.15 -22.76
C GLY A 164 7.86 -2.04 -22.20
N ILE A 165 7.13 -1.58 -21.17
CA ILE A 165 6.07 -2.34 -20.49
C ILE A 165 4.71 -1.89 -21.02
N ALA A 166 3.98 -2.82 -21.65
CA ALA A 166 2.70 -2.51 -22.29
C ALA A 166 1.53 -2.50 -21.29
N HIS A 167 1.54 -3.38 -20.30
CA HIS A 167 0.48 -3.50 -19.31
C HIS A 167 1.00 -3.53 -17.86
N PRO A 168 0.31 -2.90 -16.88
CA PRO A 168 0.71 -2.92 -15.47
C PRO A 168 0.97 -4.30 -14.87
N SER A 169 0.29 -5.34 -15.35
CA SER A 169 0.47 -6.73 -14.88
C SER A 169 1.82 -7.32 -15.26
N GLU A 170 2.58 -6.70 -16.16
CA GLU A 170 3.93 -7.10 -16.54
C GLU A 170 4.99 -6.47 -15.63
N LEU A 171 4.60 -5.53 -14.75
CA LEU A 171 5.52 -4.98 -13.76
C LEU A 171 6.00 -6.07 -12.81
N ARG A 172 7.29 -6.03 -12.50
CA ARG A 172 8.00 -7.00 -11.68
C ARG A 172 9.00 -6.27 -10.79
N PRO A 173 9.41 -6.87 -9.65
CA PRO A 173 10.34 -6.23 -8.73
C PRO A 173 11.66 -5.80 -9.39
N TRP A 174 12.14 -6.53 -10.39
CA TRP A 174 13.40 -6.20 -11.08
C TRP A 174 13.33 -4.92 -11.95
N HIS A 175 12.15 -4.39 -12.25
CA HIS A 175 12.01 -3.12 -12.97
C HIS A 175 12.31 -1.89 -12.09
N ILE A 176 12.40 -2.06 -10.77
CA ILE A 176 12.67 -0.96 -9.84
C ILE A 176 14.10 -1.07 -9.29
N LEU A 177 14.97 -0.18 -9.75
CA LEU A 177 16.35 -0.08 -9.29
C LEU A 177 16.46 0.84 -8.07
N ARG A 178 17.30 0.47 -7.12
CA ARG A 178 17.64 1.26 -5.94
C ARG A 178 19.13 1.20 -5.69
N ARG A 179 19.74 2.37 -5.57
CA ARG A 179 21.09 2.50 -5.05
C ARG A 179 21.07 2.13 -3.55
N THR A 180 21.81 1.08 -3.17
CA THR A 180 21.89 0.58 -1.78
C THR A 180 23.15 1.07 -1.07
N SER A 181 24.20 1.39 -1.83
CA SER A 181 25.47 1.96 -1.35
C SER A 181 25.98 3.01 -2.35
N PRO A 182 27.06 3.76 -2.06
CA PRO A 182 27.63 4.70 -3.02
C PRO A 182 28.06 4.11 -4.36
N THR A 183 28.32 2.79 -4.42
CA THR A 183 28.86 2.09 -5.59
C THR A 183 27.93 1.01 -6.13
N GLU A 184 26.86 0.65 -5.41
CA GLU A 184 26.00 -0.47 -5.77
C GLU A 184 24.57 -0.05 -6.07
N ILE A 185 24.01 -0.70 -7.10
CA ILE A 185 22.62 -0.60 -7.50
C ILE A 185 22.08 -2.02 -7.54
N HIS A 186 20.96 -2.24 -6.85
CA HIS A 186 20.25 -3.51 -6.85
C HIS A 186 18.81 -3.26 -7.25
N HIS A 187 18.17 -4.24 -7.86
CA HIS A 187 16.74 -4.19 -8.11
C HIS A 187 15.93 -4.77 -6.95
N TYR A 188 14.63 -4.47 -6.85
CA TYR A 188 13.85 -4.92 -5.69
C TYR A 188 13.77 -6.44 -5.54
N GLY A 189 13.89 -7.21 -6.63
CA GLY A 189 14.01 -8.68 -6.56
C GLY A 189 15.33 -9.20 -5.97
N GLU A 190 16.38 -8.38 -5.84
CA GLU A 190 17.64 -8.72 -5.15
C GLU A 190 17.59 -8.25 -3.68
N ILE A 191 16.86 -7.16 -3.41
CA ILE A 191 16.79 -6.54 -2.08
C ILE A 191 15.80 -7.27 -1.16
N PHE A 192 14.72 -7.82 -1.71
CA PHE A 192 13.64 -8.44 -0.94
C PHE A 192 13.43 -9.90 -1.34
N ASP A 193 13.07 -10.71 -0.36
CA ASP A 193 12.66 -12.10 -0.58
C ASP A 193 11.29 -12.16 -1.25
N PHE A 194 11.15 -12.98 -2.29
CA PHE A 194 9.88 -13.36 -2.89
C PHE A 194 9.72 -14.88 -2.80
N VAL A 195 8.56 -15.34 -2.35
CA VAL A 195 8.28 -16.78 -2.15
C VAL A 195 7.60 -17.37 -3.38
N ASP A 196 7.82 -18.66 -3.60
CA ASP A 196 7.19 -19.40 -4.68
C ASP A 196 5.72 -19.77 -4.34
N PRO A 197 4.87 -19.99 -5.36
CA PRO A 197 3.52 -20.48 -5.16
C PRO A 197 3.47 -21.75 -4.31
N GLY A 198 2.67 -21.74 -3.26
CA GLY A 198 2.51 -22.89 -2.37
C GLY A 198 3.74 -23.24 -1.53
N GLU A 199 4.77 -22.37 -1.47
CA GLU A 199 5.98 -22.64 -0.69
C GLU A 199 5.71 -22.69 0.82
N LEU A 200 4.77 -21.88 1.34
CA LEU A 200 4.40 -21.88 2.76
C LEU A 200 3.47 -23.05 3.16
N LEU A 201 3.10 -23.91 2.19
CA LEU A 201 2.35 -25.15 2.40
C LEU A 201 3.25 -26.39 2.48
N ARG A 202 4.55 -26.25 2.24
CA ARG A 202 5.50 -27.36 2.12
C ARG A 202 6.69 -27.15 3.06
N GLU A 203 7.27 -28.26 3.52
CA GLU A 203 8.53 -28.23 4.28
C GLU A 203 9.72 -28.49 3.34
N PRO A 204 10.89 -27.88 3.57
CA PRO A 204 11.18 -26.93 4.66
C PRO A 204 10.59 -25.54 4.38
N LEU A 205 10.02 -24.90 5.41
CA LEU A 205 9.57 -23.51 5.31
C LEU A 205 10.73 -22.53 5.09
N PRO A 206 10.55 -21.44 4.31
CA PRO A 206 11.57 -20.40 4.15
C PRO A 206 12.02 -19.84 5.50
N PRO A 207 13.33 -19.69 5.76
CA PRO A 207 13.84 -19.25 7.06
C PRO A 207 13.20 -17.95 7.57
N SER A 208 12.96 -16.99 6.67
CA SER A 208 12.35 -15.70 7.01
C SER A 208 10.87 -15.80 7.36
N TYR A 209 10.18 -16.91 7.07
CA TYR A 209 8.76 -17.15 7.37
C TYR A 209 8.53 -18.23 8.44
N ALA A 210 9.47 -19.15 8.64
CA ALA A 210 9.31 -20.35 9.46
C ALA A 210 8.78 -20.05 10.88
N ARG A 211 9.39 -19.10 11.60
CA ARG A 211 8.96 -18.73 12.97
C ARG A 211 7.51 -18.25 13.01
N ALA A 212 7.14 -17.35 12.10
CA ALA A 212 5.81 -16.76 12.08
C ALA A 212 4.75 -17.77 11.61
N CYS A 213 5.07 -18.60 10.62
CA CYS A 213 4.19 -19.66 10.13
C CYS A 213 3.91 -20.71 11.21
N ARG A 214 4.92 -21.14 11.96
CA ARG A 214 4.75 -22.11 13.06
C ARG A 214 3.93 -21.54 14.22
N ALA A 215 4.06 -20.24 14.49
CA ALA A 215 3.30 -19.54 15.54
C ALA A 215 1.88 -19.12 15.13
N ALA A 216 1.53 -19.23 13.84
CA ALA A 216 0.21 -18.89 13.34
C ALA A 216 -0.73 -20.10 13.43
N ALA A 217 -1.90 -19.92 14.02
CA ALA A 217 -2.95 -20.93 14.04
C ALA A 217 -4.24 -20.34 13.45
N PRO A 218 -5.03 -21.11 12.69
CA PRO A 218 -6.24 -20.61 12.01
C PRO A 218 -7.34 -20.13 12.96
N HIS A 219 -7.25 -20.52 14.24
CA HIS A 219 -8.23 -20.23 15.29
C HIS A 219 -7.73 -19.23 16.35
N THR A 220 -6.59 -18.56 16.10
CA THR A 220 -6.01 -17.52 16.98
C THR A 220 -5.99 -16.17 16.29
#